data_AF-A0A668AA47-F1
#
_entry.id   AF-A0A668AA47-F1
#
_cell.length_a   1.000
_cell.length_b   1.000
_cell.length_c   1.000
_cell.angle_alpha   90.00
_cell.angle_beta   90.00
_cell.angle_gamma   90.00
#
_symmetry.space_group_name_H-M   'P 1'
#
loop_
_entity.id
_entity.type
_entity.pdbx_description
1 polymer ?
#
loop_
_entity_poly.entity_id
_entity_poly.type
_entity_poly.pdbx_seq_one_letter_code
_entity_poly.pdbx_strand_id
1 'polypeptide(L)'
;MSMFSTGILVLTSPLHTLLPRIAPVLSSAAQVVERTLYVHLQPGLNLGNGSQPRPVFIPPVVDLSNLITRLYSNAADVCGHLDVRVLLTNVRAQTATSSRGGIPSCPFPTPQPLSHSPEVVLTDFPLQDPGQSSLVKQCLQRYAGHCYVCSPHLASVLLYPQLMKLQNEEGAGQEKEEELESCKEQTETLETYNDVVVGGTFDRLHGAHKTLLNISCLLANRRFLIGVCDEEMLKKKVLKELIEPYSLRVQRLQEFLQDVKPSLQVEIVPLDDPFGSSVVDAQLQCIVVSEETKRGGEAVNKRRIENGLPVLVLHEIQLLKDVHHTDAEEEKISSSSLRSRLLGTLLTAPKDTSHLAPIPYVIGLTGSSGSGKSSIAKRLEALGAVRIDSDKLGHETYLPGTAAYYRVVDEFGSDILNEDKTINRQALGKKVFGNKERLKALTDIVWPEIALLVKKRILQAKEEGKQVCVVDAAVLLEAGWTDMVHEVWVTLIPEEEAVLRITERDGVTAEDALKRLHSQWSNARQVEHANVVLSTLWEPEVTQKQVLKAWNLLQKRIISTY
;
A
#
# COMPACT_ATOMS: atom_id res chain seq x y z
N MET A 1 21.38 12.76 -3.02
CA MET A 1 20.05 13.41 -3.06
C MET A 1 19.67 13.51 -4.51
N SER A 2 18.53 12.93 -4.89
CA SER A 2 17.93 13.09 -6.21
C SER A 2 17.70 14.58 -6.50
N MET A 3 17.88 14.99 -7.76
CA MET A 3 17.84 16.40 -8.15
C MET A 3 16.46 16.85 -8.62
N PHE A 4 15.59 15.92 -9.00
CA PHE A 4 14.30 16.21 -9.62
C PHE A 4 13.17 15.39 -8.99
N SER A 5 12.00 15.98 -8.84
CA SER A 5 10.84 15.29 -8.28
C SER A 5 10.21 14.32 -9.30
N THR A 6 10.09 14.77 -10.55
CA THR A 6 9.42 14.03 -11.62
C THR A 6 10.29 13.98 -12.87
N GLY A 7 10.43 12.79 -13.45
CA GLY A 7 11.18 12.60 -14.69
C GLY A 7 10.44 11.75 -15.72
N ILE A 8 10.84 11.88 -16.98
CA ILE A 8 10.38 11.03 -18.07
C ILE A 8 11.57 10.31 -18.73
N LEU A 9 11.55 8.98 -18.70
CA LEU A 9 12.52 8.10 -19.32
C LEU A 9 12.02 7.67 -20.69
N VAL A 10 12.69 8.16 -21.74
CA VAL A 10 12.43 7.78 -23.13
C VAL A 10 13.33 6.59 -23.47
N LEU A 11 12.74 5.40 -23.55
CA LEU A 11 13.44 4.19 -23.98
C LEU A 11 13.48 4.11 -25.50
N THR A 12 14.69 4.20 -26.04
CA THR A 12 14.99 4.35 -27.47
C THR A 12 15.65 3.11 -28.07
N SER A 13 16.32 2.28 -27.25
CA SER A 13 16.93 1.06 -27.78
C SER A 13 15.87 0.08 -28.31
N PRO A 14 16.20 -0.78 -29.29
CA PRO A 14 15.30 -1.84 -29.76
C PRO A 14 14.83 -2.76 -28.62
N LEU A 15 13.59 -3.26 -28.71
CA LEU A 15 12.94 -4.05 -27.64
C LEU A 15 13.79 -5.23 -27.13
N HIS A 16 14.41 -6.01 -28.04
CA HIS A 16 15.24 -7.15 -27.68
C HIS A 16 16.51 -6.75 -26.88
N THR A 17 17.09 -5.59 -27.17
CA THR A 17 18.26 -5.06 -26.45
C THR A 17 17.90 -4.39 -25.11
N LEU A 18 16.65 -3.93 -24.98
CA LEU A 18 16.17 -3.26 -23.76
C LEU A 18 16.03 -4.25 -22.60
N LEU A 19 15.51 -5.46 -22.86
CA LEU A 19 15.19 -6.45 -21.82
C LEU A 19 16.31 -6.69 -20.80
N PRO A 20 17.59 -6.93 -21.18
CA PRO A 20 18.67 -7.10 -20.20
C PRO A 20 19.17 -5.78 -19.57
N ARG A 21 18.84 -4.62 -20.14
CA ARG A 21 19.34 -3.30 -19.72
C ARG A 21 18.39 -2.54 -18.79
N ILE A 22 17.16 -3.02 -18.60
CA ILE A 22 16.12 -2.34 -17.80
C ILE A 22 16.59 -2.03 -16.38
N ALA A 23 17.07 -3.02 -15.63
CA ALA A 23 17.45 -2.83 -14.23
C ALA A 23 18.55 -1.76 -14.05
N PRO A 24 19.68 -1.79 -14.77
CA PRO A 24 20.68 -0.73 -14.73
C PRO A 24 20.14 0.66 -15.11
N VAL A 25 19.28 0.74 -16.13
CA VAL A 25 18.67 2.01 -16.57
C VAL A 25 17.74 2.57 -15.48
N LEU A 26 16.88 1.74 -14.89
CA LEU A 26 15.99 2.14 -13.79
C LEU A 26 16.78 2.55 -12.54
N SER A 27 17.86 1.82 -12.20
CA SER A 27 18.78 2.19 -11.11
C SER A 27 19.36 3.59 -11.31
N SER A 28 19.83 3.86 -12.53
CA SER A 28 20.42 5.15 -12.88
C SER A 28 19.36 6.26 -12.86
N ALA A 29 18.15 5.99 -13.35
CA ALA A 29 17.04 6.94 -13.30
C ALA A 29 16.64 7.28 -11.85
N ALA A 30 16.65 6.28 -10.96
CA ALA A 30 16.30 6.46 -9.55
C ALA A 30 17.31 7.25 -8.72
N GLN A 31 18.54 7.44 -9.23
CA GLN A 31 19.48 8.38 -8.62
C GLN A 31 19.15 9.84 -8.97
N VAL A 32 18.41 10.06 -10.04
CA VAL A 32 18.11 11.40 -10.60
C VAL A 32 16.72 11.88 -10.16
N VAL A 33 15.74 10.97 -10.14
CA VAL A 33 14.32 11.23 -9.88
C VAL A 33 13.93 10.74 -8.50
N GLU A 34 13.08 11.48 -7.77
CA GLU A 34 12.69 11.16 -6.40
C GLU A 34 11.28 10.55 -6.26
N ARG A 35 10.29 11.01 -7.03
CA ARG A 35 8.88 10.65 -6.82
C ARG A 35 8.27 9.86 -7.97
N THR A 36 8.20 10.46 -9.16
CA THR A 36 7.46 9.86 -10.28
C THR A 36 8.34 9.74 -11.50
N LEU A 37 8.41 8.52 -12.05
CA LEU A 37 9.15 8.21 -13.26
C LEU A 37 8.20 7.72 -14.34
N TYR A 38 7.95 8.58 -15.32
CA TYR A 38 7.22 8.21 -16.52
C TYR A 38 8.14 7.45 -17.47
N VAL A 39 7.67 6.36 -18.07
CA VAL A 39 8.44 5.58 -19.06
C VAL A 39 7.73 5.68 -20.40
N HIS A 40 8.34 6.39 -21.35
CA HIS A 40 7.87 6.52 -22.73
C HIS A 40 8.63 5.54 -23.62
N LEU A 41 7.93 4.67 -24.33
CA LEU A 41 8.54 3.67 -25.20
C LEU A 41 8.57 4.21 -26.64
N GLN A 42 9.76 4.35 -27.21
CA GLN A 42 9.96 4.63 -28.64
C GLN A 42 11.15 3.83 -29.19
N PRO A 43 11.04 2.48 -29.27
CA PRO A 43 12.13 1.64 -29.74
C PRO A 43 12.57 2.03 -31.16
N GLY A 44 13.88 2.13 -31.38
CA GLY A 44 14.47 2.54 -32.66
C GLY A 44 14.53 4.06 -32.89
N LEU A 45 14.19 4.89 -31.89
CA LEU A 45 14.32 6.34 -32.01
C LEU A 45 15.79 6.75 -32.14
N ASN A 46 16.14 7.36 -33.27
CA ASN A 46 17.48 7.88 -33.49
C ASN A 46 17.55 9.38 -33.15
N LEU A 47 18.40 9.75 -32.19
CA LEU A 47 18.61 11.12 -31.71
C LEU A 47 19.89 11.77 -32.26
N GLY A 48 20.75 11.02 -32.94
CA GLY A 48 22.10 11.47 -33.36
C GLY A 48 22.14 12.25 -34.68
N ASN A 49 21.16 12.06 -35.56
CA ASN A 49 21.23 12.55 -36.95
C ASN A 49 20.82 14.03 -37.17
N GLY A 50 20.63 14.83 -36.12
CA GLY A 50 20.29 16.27 -36.22
C GLY A 50 18.90 16.59 -36.82
N SER A 51 18.19 15.59 -37.35
CA SER A 51 16.78 15.70 -37.77
C SER A 51 15.86 15.76 -36.54
N GLN A 52 14.72 16.44 -36.67
CA GLN A 52 13.74 16.48 -35.58
C GLN A 52 13.00 15.13 -35.50
N PRO A 53 13.21 14.33 -34.43
CA PRO A 53 12.49 13.08 -34.26
C PRO A 53 11.00 13.38 -34.05
N ARG A 54 10.13 12.67 -34.78
CA ARG A 54 8.67 12.73 -34.58
C ARG A 54 8.19 11.47 -33.89
N PRO A 55 7.25 11.57 -32.94
CA PRO A 55 6.68 10.40 -32.30
C PRO A 55 5.84 9.62 -33.30
N VAL A 56 5.90 8.30 -33.22
CA VAL A 56 5.21 7.39 -34.15
C VAL A 56 4.39 6.39 -33.33
N PHE A 57 3.25 5.96 -33.86
CA PHE A 57 2.48 4.88 -33.26
C PHE A 57 3.23 3.56 -33.29
N ILE A 58 3.20 2.83 -32.18
CA ILE A 58 3.77 1.48 -32.05
C ILE A 58 2.61 0.48 -31.94
N PRO A 59 2.68 -0.67 -32.64
CA PRO A 59 1.66 -1.71 -32.52
C PRO A 59 1.73 -2.43 -31.16
N PRO A 60 0.58 -2.91 -30.63
CA PRO A 60 0.57 -3.80 -29.49
C PRO A 60 1.09 -5.18 -29.90
N VAL A 61 2.23 -5.57 -29.33
CA VAL A 61 2.92 -6.84 -29.62
C VAL A 61 3.24 -7.59 -28.32
N VAL A 62 3.41 -8.91 -28.39
CA VAL A 62 3.68 -9.74 -27.22
C VAL A 62 4.95 -9.27 -26.48
N ASP A 63 6.00 -8.92 -27.21
CA ASP A 63 7.25 -8.39 -26.64
C ASP A 63 7.05 -7.11 -25.81
N LEU A 64 6.10 -6.28 -26.18
CA LEU A 64 5.76 -5.06 -25.45
C LEU A 64 5.09 -5.38 -24.12
N SER A 65 4.17 -6.36 -24.10
CA SER A 65 3.57 -6.88 -22.87
C SER A 65 4.63 -7.45 -21.92
N ASN A 66 5.55 -8.27 -22.46
CA ASN A 66 6.68 -8.82 -21.71
C ASN A 66 7.60 -7.74 -21.15
N LEU A 67 7.88 -6.69 -21.92
CA LEU A 67 8.66 -5.54 -21.49
C LEU A 67 8.00 -4.81 -20.32
N ILE A 68 6.70 -4.54 -20.40
CA ILE A 68 5.93 -3.86 -19.33
C ILE A 68 6.00 -4.67 -18.03
N THR A 69 5.78 -5.98 -18.10
CA THR A 69 5.85 -6.88 -16.93
C THR A 69 7.24 -6.83 -16.29
N ARG A 70 8.31 -6.89 -17.10
CA ARG A 70 9.68 -6.79 -16.58
C ARG A 70 10.01 -5.40 -16.04
N LEU A 71 9.52 -4.33 -16.66
CA LEU A 71 9.73 -2.96 -16.16
C LEU A 71 9.18 -2.81 -14.75
N TYR A 72 7.95 -3.26 -14.50
CA TYR A 72 7.34 -3.16 -13.17
C TYR A 72 7.99 -4.08 -12.13
N SER A 73 8.43 -5.28 -12.53
CA SER A 73 9.18 -6.17 -11.64
C SER A 73 10.51 -5.54 -11.22
N ASN A 74 11.34 -5.12 -12.18
CA ASN A 74 12.63 -4.50 -11.88
C ASN A 74 12.46 -3.16 -11.14
N ALA A 75 11.38 -2.41 -11.41
CA ALA A 75 11.10 -1.19 -10.68
C ALA A 75 10.82 -1.45 -9.20
N ALA A 76 10.10 -2.52 -8.87
CA ALA A 76 9.85 -2.90 -7.47
C ALA A 76 11.15 -3.21 -6.73
N ASP A 77 12.10 -3.90 -7.39
CA ASP A 77 13.37 -4.33 -6.79
C ASP A 77 14.38 -3.18 -6.67
N VAL A 78 14.55 -2.41 -7.76
CA VAL A 78 15.66 -1.46 -7.90
C VAL A 78 15.27 -0.04 -7.47
N CYS A 79 14.00 0.33 -7.66
CA CYS A 79 13.52 1.68 -7.39
C CYS A 79 12.13 1.71 -6.75
N GLY A 80 11.88 0.84 -5.77
CA GLY A 80 10.57 0.69 -5.12
C GLY A 80 10.02 1.94 -4.41
N HIS A 81 10.82 2.99 -4.24
CA HIS A 81 10.35 4.29 -3.75
C HIS A 81 9.70 5.16 -4.84
N LEU A 82 9.93 4.84 -6.12
CA LEU A 82 9.39 5.59 -7.25
C LEU A 82 8.02 5.09 -7.67
N ASP A 83 7.15 6.04 -7.99
CA ASP A 83 5.94 5.81 -8.77
C ASP A 83 6.30 5.71 -10.25
N VAL A 84 6.63 4.49 -10.71
CA VAL A 84 6.85 4.22 -12.14
C VAL A 84 5.53 4.10 -12.88
N ARG A 85 5.37 4.80 -14.00
CA ARG A 85 4.18 4.76 -14.89
C ARG A 85 4.61 4.57 -16.34
N VAL A 86 4.26 3.44 -16.96
CA VAL A 86 4.55 3.20 -18.38
C VAL A 86 3.47 3.86 -19.24
N LEU A 87 3.86 4.69 -20.18
CA LEU A 87 2.96 5.46 -21.04
C LEU A 87 2.64 4.66 -22.32
N LEU A 88 1.36 4.49 -22.62
CA LEU A 88 0.82 3.79 -23.79
C LEU A 88 0.10 4.75 -24.75
N THR A 89 0.43 6.03 -24.64
CA THR A 89 -0.12 7.17 -25.40
C THR A 89 0.15 7.06 -26.90
N ASN A 90 1.32 6.54 -27.28
CA ASN A 90 1.70 6.25 -28.67
C ASN A 90 1.46 4.79 -29.09
N VAL A 91 0.70 4.00 -28.32
CA VAL A 91 0.41 2.60 -28.67
C VAL A 91 -0.99 2.47 -29.25
N ARG A 92 -1.10 1.89 -30.45
CA ARG A 92 -2.39 1.75 -31.17
C ARG A 92 -2.44 0.47 -31.98
N ALA A 93 -3.53 -0.29 -31.86
CA ALA A 93 -3.80 -1.43 -32.72
C ALA A 93 -3.99 -0.98 -34.18
N GLN A 94 -3.34 -1.68 -35.12
CA GLN A 94 -3.52 -1.41 -36.54
C GLN A 94 -4.91 -1.92 -36.96
N THR A 95 -5.80 -1.01 -37.35
CA THR A 95 -7.09 -1.38 -37.94
C THR A 95 -6.86 -1.85 -39.38
N ALA A 96 -7.32 -3.05 -39.73
CA ALA A 96 -7.17 -3.68 -41.06
C ALA A 96 -7.71 -2.84 -42.25
N THR A 97 -8.38 -1.72 -41.99
CA THR A 97 -9.00 -0.82 -43.00
C THR A 97 -8.15 0.39 -43.39
N SER A 98 -6.99 0.65 -42.77
CA SER A 98 -6.17 1.84 -43.08
C SER A 98 -5.14 1.67 -44.21
N SER A 99 -5.29 0.64 -45.05
CA SER A 99 -4.49 0.44 -46.29
C SER A 99 -4.99 1.28 -47.49
N ARG A 100 -5.77 2.34 -47.25
CA ARG A 100 -6.11 3.36 -48.26
C ARG A 100 -5.62 4.75 -47.82
N GLY A 101 -4.37 5.05 -48.14
CA GLY A 101 -3.88 6.41 -48.47
C GLY A 101 -4.01 7.55 -47.44
N GLY A 102 -4.38 7.30 -46.18
CA GLY A 102 -4.40 8.32 -45.14
C GLY A 102 -3.02 8.49 -44.49
N ILE A 103 -2.50 9.72 -44.43
CA ILE A 103 -1.30 10.06 -43.66
C ILE A 103 -1.50 9.53 -42.22
N PRO A 104 -0.59 8.72 -41.65
CA PRO A 104 -0.71 8.31 -40.25
C PRO A 104 -0.71 9.57 -39.37
N SER A 105 -1.82 9.82 -38.69
CA SER A 105 -1.99 10.94 -37.78
C SER A 105 -0.89 10.91 -36.71
N CYS A 106 -0.27 12.04 -36.38
CA CYS A 106 0.70 12.14 -35.28
C CYS A 106 0.05 11.65 -33.97
N PRO A 107 0.70 10.78 -33.16
CA PRO A 107 0.17 10.36 -31.85
C PRO A 107 0.00 11.53 -30.88
N PHE A 108 0.76 12.61 -31.06
CA PHE A 108 0.68 13.82 -30.25
C PHE A 108 0.41 15.03 -31.16
N PRO A 109 -0.86 15.31 -31.49
CA PRO A 109 -1.21 16.54 -32.21
C PRO A 109 -0.96 17.78 -31.34
N THR A 110 -1.12 17.64 -30.03
CA THR A 110 -0.75 18.60 -28.99
C THR A 110 -0.05 17.87 -27.85
N PRO A 111 0.88 18.52 -27.12
CA PRO A 111 1.50 17.91 -25.96
C PRO A 111 0.45 17.49 -24.93
N GLN A 112 0.55 16.25 -24.43
CA GLN A 112 -0.39 15.71 -23.46
C GLN A 112 -0.01 16.12 -22.03
N PRO A 113 -0.98 16.54 -21.21
CA PRO A 113 -0.72 16.77 -19.79
C PRO A 113 -0.48 15.44 -19.09
N LEU A 114 0.44 15.45 -18.12
CA LEU A 114 0.65 14.38 -17.17
C LEU A 114 0.28 14.90 -15.78
N SER A 115 -0.15 14.01 -14.89
CA SER A 115 -0.56 14.34 -13.53
C SER A 115 0.55 15.05 -12.74
N HIS A 116 1.80 14.69 -13.01
CA HIS A 116 2.98 15.40 -12.54
C HIS A 116 3.81 15.90 -13.73
N SER A 117 4.07 17.21 -13.79
CA SER A 117 4.85 17.82 -14.88
C SER A 117 6.32 17.39 -14.82
N PRO A 118 6.90 16.81 -15.89
CA PRO A 118 8.29 16.41 -15.89
C PRO A 118 9.28 17.58 -15.75
N GLU A 119 10.27 17.40 -14.88
CA GLU A 119 11.39 18.33 -14.64
C GLU A 119 12.66 17.91 -15.38
N VAL A 120 12.80 16.61 -15.66
CA VAL A 120 13.94 16.03 -16.37
C VAL A 120 13.49 14.99 -17.39
N VAL A 121 14.14 14.96 -18.55
CA VAL A 121 14.04 13.87 -19.53
C VAL A 121 15.33 13.03 -19.54
N LEU A 122 15.14 11.73 -19.44
CA LEU A 122 16.17 10.70 -19.39
C LEU A 122 16.08 9.84 -20.65
N THR A 123 17.20 9.26 -21.09
CA THR A 123 17.19 8.26 -22.17
C THR A 123 18.32 7.24 -22.01
N ASP A 124 18.10 6.05 -22.54
CA ASP A 124 19.06 4.95 -22.63
C ASP A 124 19.88 4.95 -23.94
N PHE A 125 19.71 6.00 -24.77
CA PHE A 125 20.31 6.12 -26.09
C PHE A 125 21.83 5.94 -26.06
N PRO A 126 22.40 4.98 -26.84
CA PRO A 126 23.84 4.75 -26.87
C PRO A 126 24.53 5.85 -27.67
N LEU A 127 25.35 6.66 -26.99
CA LEU A 127 26.21 7.64 -27.66
C LEU A 127 27.35 6.94 -28.41
N GLN A 128 27.46 7.19 -29.72
CA GLN A 128 28.58 6.70 -30.54
C GLN A 128 29.79 7.65 -30.47
N ASP A 129 29.55 8.96 -30.34
CA ASP A 129 30.58 10.00 -30.21
C ASP A 129 30.24 10.94 -29.04
N PRO A 130 31.15 11.10 -28.03
CA PRO A 130 30.97 12.03 -26.92
C PRO A 130 30.67 13.48 -27.35
N GLY A 131 31.17 13.90 -28.52
CA GLY A 131 30.93 15.24 -29.08
C GLY A 131 29.47 15.53 -29.43
N GLN A 132 28.64 14.50 -29.61
CA GLN A 132 27.22 14.63 -29.95
C GLN A 132 26.29 14.76 -28.74
N SER A 133 26.82 14.67 -27.52
CA SER A 133 26.04 14.67 -26.28
C SER A 133 25.12 15.89 -26.13
N SER A 134 25.59 17.08 -26.49
CA SER A 134 24.79 18.32 -26.42
C SER A 134 23.62 18.32 -27.40
N LEU A 135 23.85 17.84 -28.63
CA LEU A 135 22.83 17.74 -29.68
C LEU A 135 21.76 16.73 -29.30
N VAL A 136 22.15 15.54 -28.82
CA VAL A 136 21.22 14.50 -28.37
C VAL A 136 20.35 15.00 -27.22
N LYS A 137 20.93 15.69 -26.23
CA LYS A 137 20.17 16.30 -25.12
C LYS A 137 19.15 17.32 -25.60
N GLN A 138 19.52 18.20 -26.53
CA GLN A 138 18.60 19.20 -27.08
C GLN A 138 17.47 18.54 -27.90
N CYS A 139 17.79 17.52 -28.71
CA CYS A 139 16.80 16.75 -29.44
C CYS A 139 15.82 16.05 -28.49
N LEU A 140 16.33 15.46 -27.41
CA LEU A 140 15.51 14.77 -26.41
C LEU A 140 14.56 15.73 -25.68
N GLN A 141 15.02 16.93 -25.29
CA GLN A 141 14.16 17.95 -24.68
C GLN A 141 13.02 18.37 -25.62
N ARG A 142 13.34 18.62 -26.89
CA ARG A 142 12.34 18.99 -27.90
C ARG A 142 11.35 17.86 -28.16
N TYR A 143 11.83 16.62 -28.23
CA TYR A 143 10.99 15.43 -28.40
C TYR A 143 10.01 15.29 -27.23
N ALA A 144 10.50 15.35 -25.99
CA ALA A 144 9.66 15.26 -24.80
C ALA A 144 8.62 16.40 -24.74
N GLY A 145 9.03 17.65 -25.02
CA GLY A 145 8.12 18.79 -25.05
C GLY A 145 7.09 18.77 -26.19
N HIS A 146 7.32 18.00 -27.25
CA HIS A 146 6.33 17.75 -28.29
C HIS A 146 5.28 16.71 -27.86
N CYS A 147 5.72 15.68 -27.12
CA CYS A 147 4.84 14.63 -26.64
C CYS A 147 4.04 15.06 -25.40
N TYR A 148 4.65 15.78 -24.46
CA TYR A 148 4.10 16.04 -23.13
C TYR A 148 4.29 17.49 -22.69
N VAL A 149 3.37 17.96 -21.84
CA VAL A 149 3.51 19.25 -21.17
C VAL A 149 4.57 19.10 -20.08
N CYS A 150 5.73 19.73 -20.27
CA CYS A 150 6.86 19.71 -19.35
C CYS A 150 7.03 21.03 -18.61
N SER A 151 7.83 21.02 -17.55
CA SER A 151 8.24 22.25 -16.85
C SER A 151 9.02 23.20 -17.78
N PRO A 152 9.00 24.53 -17.53
CA PRO A 152 9.67 25.52 -18.40
C PRO A 152 11.18 25.33 -18.56
N HIS A 153 11.84 24.67 -17.60
CA HIS A 153 13.28 24.43 -17.57
C HIS A 153 13.60 22.92 -17.58
N LEU A 154 13.03 22.19 -18.54
CA LEU A 154 13.22 20.74 -18.66
C LEU A 154 14.72 20.38 -18.81
N ALA A 155 15.29 19.72 -17.80
CA ALA A 155 16.66 19.20 -17.85
C ALA A 155 16.74 17.95 -18.74
N SER A 156 17.92 17.64 -19.27
CA SER A 156 18.15 16.41 -20.05
C SER A 156 19.41 15.68 -19.62
N VAL A 157 19.23 14.38 -19.37
CA VAL A 157 20.26 13.49 -18.85
C VAL A 157 20.31 12.24 -19.71
N LEU A 158 21.52 11.86 -20.12
CA LEU A 158 21.77 10.62 -20.84
C LEU A 158 22.19 9.59 -19.79
N LEU A 159 21.44 8.50 -19.68
CA LEU A 159 21.75 7.43 -18.74
C LEU A 159 22.83 6.56 -19.39
N TYR A 160 24.07 6.72 -18.93
CA TYR A 160 25.14 5.81 -19.29
C TYR A 160 24.93 4.51 -18.52
N PRO A 161 24.76 3.36 -19.18
CA PRO A 161 24.99 2.11 -18.50
C PRO A 161 26.48 2.12 -18.16
N GLN A 162 26.83 2.26 -16.89
CA GLN A 162 28.11 1.75 -16.43
C GLN A 162 28.07 0.25 -16.70
N LEU A 163 28.63 -0.16 -17.83
CA LEU A 163 29.06 -1.52 -18.04
C LEU A 163 30.07 -1.80 -16.92
N MET A 164 29.60 -2.38 -15.80
CA MET A 164 30.53 -3.16 -14.99
C MET A 164 31.12 -4.19 -15.94
N LYS A 165 32.41 -4.03 -16.24
CA LYS A 165 33.21 -5.10 -16.84
C LYS A 165 33.13 -6.28 -15.88
N LEU A 166 32.21 -7.20 -16.14
CA LEU A 166 32.37 -8.59 -15.73
C LEU A 166 33.50 -9.17 -16.59
N GLN A 167 34.73 -8.82 -16.23
CA GLN A 167 35.92 -9.55 -16.62
C GLN A 167 36.56 -9.99 -15.30
N ASN A 168 36.26 -11.23 -14.91
CA ASN A 168 37.24 -12.25 -14.54
C ASN A 168 36.52 -13.45 -13.91
N GLU A 169 35.90 -14.27 -14.76
CA GLU A 169 36.03 -15.72 -14.64
C GLU A 169 36.29 -16.24 -16.06
N GLU A 170 37.57 -16.44 -16.37
CA GLU A 170 38.00 -17.20 -17.53
C GLU A 170 37.57 -18.65 -17.33
N GLY A 171 36.66 -19.14 -18.18
CA GLY A 171 36.34 -20.56 -18.26
C GLY A 171 34.95 -20.83 -18.82
N ALA A 172 34.91 -21.31 -20.07
CA ALA A 172 33.74 -21.83 -20.80
C ALA A 172 32.80 -20.78 -21.44
N GLY A 173 33.05 -20.46 -22.71
CA GLY A 173 32.13 -19.63 -23.48
C GLY A 173 32.51 -19.39 -24.94
N GLN A 174 33.08 -20.38 -25.63
CA GLN A 174 33.29 -20.32 -27.09
C GLN A 174 32.15 -20.98 -27.89
N GLU A 175 31.03 -21.33 -27.26
CA GLU A 175 29.91 -22.03 -27.92
C GLU A 175 28.59 -21.23 -27.96
N LYS A 176 28.56 -19.95 -27.53
CA LYS A 176 27.30 -19.16 -27.46
C LYS A 176 27.19 -17.95 -28.39
N GLU A 177 28.24 -17.62 -29.15
CA GLU A 177 28.20 -16.47 -30.08
C GLU A 177 27.68 -16.84 -31.48
N GLU A 178 27.59 -18.13 -31.84
CA GLU A 178 27.05 -18.57 -33.14
C GLU A 178 25.55 -18.92 -33.13
N GLU A 179 24.89 -19.01 -31.97
CA GLU A 179 23.44 -19.28 -31.89
C GLU A 179 22.56 -18.02 -31.97
N LEU A 180 23.12 -16.81 -31.83
CA LEU A 180 22.35 -15.55 -31.81
C LEU A 180 22.13 -14.88 -33.18
N GLU A 181 22.71 -15.39 -34.26
CA GLU A 181 22.51 -14.84 -35.62
C GLU A 181 21.37 -15.49 -36.44
N SER A 182 20.56 -16.38 -35.83
CA SER A 182 19.52 -17.12 -36.57
C SER A 182 18.06 -16.73 -36.30
N CYS A 183 17.77 -15.80 -35.37
CA CYS A 183 16.39 -15.39 -35.10
C CYS A 183 15.90 -14.29 -36.06
N LYS A 184 15.53 -14.67 -37.28
CA LYS A 184 14.73 -13.83 -38.17
C LYS A 184 13.37 -13.53 -37.52
N GLU A 185 13.07 -12.24 -37.47
CA GLU A 185 11.94 -11.57 -36.83
C GLU A 185 10.56 -12.17 -37.19
N GLN A 186 9.87 -12.71 -36.20
CA GLN A 186 8.41 -12.79 -36.20
C GLN A 186 7.91 -12.12 -34.91
N THR A 187 7.67 -10.81 -34.98
CA THR A 187 7.02 -10.09 -33.88
C THR A 187 5.56 -10.53 -33.82
N GLU A 188 5.20 -11.36 -32.85
CA GLU A 188 3.81 -11.81 -32.66
C GLU A 188 2.90 -10.64 -32.27
N THR A 189 1.85 -10.42 -33.06
CA THR A 189 0.83 -9.41 -32.80
C THR A 189 -0.01 -9.82 -31.59
N LEU A 190 -0.26 -8.87 -30.68
CA LEU A 190 -1.14 -9.10 -29.54
C LEU A 190 -2.60 -8.89 -29.95
N GLU A 191 -3.47 -9.85 -29.64
CA GLU A 191 -4.92 -9.69 -29.85
C GLU A 191 -5.46 -8.54 -28.98
N THR A 192 -6.31 -7.69 -29.55
CA THR A 192 -6.90 -6.53 -28.86
C THR A 192 -8.42 -6.54 -28.99
N TYR A 193 -9.08 -5.93 -28.01
CA TYR A 193 -10.52 -5.93 -27.83
C TYR A 193 -11.05 -4.51 -27.67
N ASN A 194 -12.30 -4.26 -28.06
CA ASN A 194 -12.90 -2.93 -27.90
C ASN A 194 -13.23 -2.64 -26.44
N ASP A 195 -13.72 -3.64 -25.72
CA ASP A 195 -14.29 -3.51 -24.39
C ASP A 195 -13.64 -4.56 -23.47
N VAL A 196 -12.78 -4.09 -22.56
CA VAL A 196 -12.03 -4.92 -21.61
C VAL A 196 -12.50 -4.63 -20.18
N VAL A 197 -12.58 -5.67 -19.35
CA VAL A 197 -12.92 -5.55 -17.93
C VAL A 197 -11.82 -6.11 -17.03
N VAL A 198 -11.63 -5.47 -15.88
CA VAL A 198 -10.79 -5.99 -14.79
C VAL A 198 -11.49 -5.76 -13.45
N GLY A 199 -11.24 -6.64 -12.48
CA GLY A 199 -11.76 -6.53 -11.12
C GLY A 199 -10.66 -6.68 -10.09
N GLY A 200 -10.71 -5.91 -8.99
CA GLY A 200 -9.70 -6.02 -7.94
C GLY A 200 -9.90 -5.06 -6.77
N THR A 201 -9.11 -5.25 -5.72
CA THR A 201 -9.13 -4.34 -4.56
C THR A 201 -8.45 -3.01 -4.89
N PHE A 202 -7.38 -3.01 -5.68
CA PHE A 202 -6.59 -1.81 -6.01
C PHE A 202 -6.15 -0.99 -4.78
N ASP A 203 -5.91 -1.66 -3.65
CA ASP A 203 -5.31 -1.03 -2.48
C ASP A 203 -3.85 -0.71 -2.75
N ARG A 204 -3.44 0.55 -2.53
CA ARG A 204 -2.07 1.05 -2.70
C ARG A 204 -1.40 0.52 -3.99
N LEU A 205 -1.75 1.13 -5.13
CA LEU A 205 -1.28 0.73 -6.46
C LEU A 205 0.24 0.46 -6.49
N HIS A 206 0.59 -0.81 -6.63
CA HIS A 206 1.96 -1.33 -6.67
C HIS A 206 2.21 -2.05 -7.98
N GLY A 207 3.44 -2.56 -8.19
CA GLY A 207 3.88 -3.16 -9.46
C GLY A 207 2.90 -4.16 -10.07
N ALA A 208 2.34 -5.09 -9.28
CA ALA A 208 1.37 -6.06 -9.76
C ALA A 208 0.09 -5.44 -10.32
N HIS A 209 -0.54 -4.51 -9.60
CA HIS A 209 -1.70 -3.76 -10.10
C HIS A 209 -1.35 -2.96 -11.36
N LYS A 210 -0.20 -2.29 -11.36
CA LYS A 210 0.22 -1.46 -12.49
C LYS A 210 0.49 -2.28 -13.75
N THR A 211 1.06 -3.48 -13.61
CA THR A 211 1.21 -4.45 -14.70
C THR A 211 -0.16 -4.89 -15.22
N LEU A 212 -1.08 -5.30 -14.33
CA LEU A 212 -2.44 -5.71 -14.70
C LEU A 212 -3.18 -4.60 -15.46
N LEU A 213 -3.15 -3.38 -14.95
CA LEU A 213 -3.80 -2.22 -15.56
C LEU A 213 -3.15 -1.84 -16.89
N ASN A 214 -1.81 -1.85 -17.00
CA ASN A 214 -1.13 -1.54 -18.27
C ASN A 214 -1.41 -2.57 -19.35
N ILE A 215 -1.34 -3.87 -19.02
CA ILE A 215 -1.66 -4.94 -19.98
C ILE A 215 -3.13 -4.82 -20.40
N SER A 216 -4.04 -4.54 -19.47
CA SER A 216 -5.45 -4.30 -19.80
C SER A 216 -5.63 -3.09 -20.72
N CYS A 217 -4.91 -2.00 -20.49
CA CYS A 217 -4.90 -0.82 -21.38
C CYS A 217 -4.27 -1.12 -22.75
N LEU A 218 -3.30 -2.02 -22.82
CA LEU A 218 -2.68 -2.48 -24.07
C LEU A 218 -3.65 -3.30 -24.92
N LEU A 219 -4.48 -4.11 -24.26
CA LEU A 219 -5.52 -4.95 -24.89
C LEU A 219 -6.76 -4.15 -25.30
N ALA A 220 -7.08 -3.04 -24.61
CA ALA A 220 -8.27 -2.25 -24.86
C ALA A 220 -8.08 -1.20 -25.98
N ASN A 221 -9.07 -1.11 -26.88
CA ASN A 221 -9.08 -0.13 -27.98
C ASN A 221 -10.07 1.03 -27.77
N ARG A 222 -11.15 0.83 -26.99
CA ARG A 222 -12.23 1.81 -26.83
C ARG A 222 -12.59 2.04 -25.36
N ARG A 223 -13.09 1.01 -24.68
CA ARG A 223 -13.62 1.11 -23.32
C ARG A 223 -12.87 0.18 -22.37
N PHE A 224 -12.56 0.68 -21.18
CA PHE A 224 -11.94 -0.08 -20.12
C PHE A 224 -12.75 0.05 -18.82
N LEU A 225 -13.40 -1.04 -18.42
CA LEU A 225 -14.24 -1.12 -17.24
C LEU A 225 -13.45 -1.72 -16.08
N ILE A 226 -13.47 -1.06 -14.92
CA ILE A 226 -12.73 -1.49 -13.75
C ILE A 226 -13.67 -1.58 -12.56
N GLY A 227 -13.84 -2.80 -12.05
CA GLY A 227 -14.53 -3.07 -10.81
C GLY A 227 -13.57 -2.94 -9.62
N VAL A 228 -13.89 -2.05 -8.69
CA VAL A 228 -13.10 -1.80 -7.48
C VAL A 228 -13.86 -2.32 -6.26
N CYS A 229 -13.28 -3.29 -5.55
CA CYS A 229 -13.90 -3.89 -4.35
C CYS A 229 -14.30 -2.82 -3.33
N ASP A 230 -15.52 -2.93 -2.80
CA ASP A 230 -16.02 -2.09 -1.72
C ASP A 230 -16.45 -2.93 -0.50
N GLU A 231 -17.06 -2.30 0.51
CA GLU A 231 -17.31 -2.80 1.88
C GLU A 231 -17.52 -4.32 1.99
N GLU A 232 -18.52 -4.90 1.30
CA GLU A 232 -18.86 -6.32 1.37
C GLU A 232 -17.70 -7.23 0.93
N MET A 233 -17.03 -6.88 -0.16
CA MET A 233 -15.90 -7.62 -0.73
C MET A 233 -14.62 -7.49 0.11
N LEU A 234 -14.55 -6.50 1.02
CA LEU A 234 -13.40 -6.27 1.88
C LEU A 234 -13.49 -6.99 3.24
N LYS A 235 -14.68 -7.45 3.66
CA LYS A 235 -14.91 -8.00 5.01
C LYS A 235 -13.99 -9.15 5.40
N LYS A 236 -13.61 -10.00 4.44
CA LYS A 236 -12.77 -11.19 4.63
C LYS A 236 -11.29 -10.94 4.39
N LYS A 237 -10.90 -9.72 4.00
CA LYS A 237 -9.49 -9.41 3.71
C LYS A 237 -8.72 -9.27 5.03
N VAL A 238 -7.53 -9.86 5.07
CA VAL A 238 -6.57 -9.72 6.18
C VAL A 238 -6.20 -8.24 6.32
N LEU A 239 -6.21 -7.69 7.54
CA LEU A 239 -5.96 -6.28 7.83
C LEU A 239 -6.84 -5.32 7.02
N LYS A 240 -8.14 -5.62 6.89
CA LYS A 240 -9.09 -4.78 6.12
C LYS A 240 -9.15 -3.33 6.61
N GLU A 241 -8.87 -3.11 7.89
CA GLU A 241 -8.86 -1.79 8.52
C GLU A 241 -7.74 -0.88 8.00
N LEU A 242 -6.70 -1.46 7.36
CA LEU A 242 -5.59 -0.72 6.75
C LEU A 242 -5.77 -0.46 5.24
N ILE A 243 -6.89 -0.91 4.67
CA ILE A 243 -7.22 -0.65 3.27
C ILE A 243 -7.59 0.82 3.10
N GLU A 244 -7.10 1.44 2.02
CA GLU A 244 -7.46 2.82 1.70
C GLU A 244 -8.95 2.98 1.37
N PRO A 245 -9.58 4.11 1.74
CA PRO A 245 -10.97 4.38 1.40
C PRO A 245 -11.24 4.23 -0.10
N TYR A 246 -12.44 3.78 -0.46
CA TYR A 246 -12.86 3.59 -1.86
C TYR A 246 -12.57 4.81 -2.73
N SER A 247 -12.94 6.00 -2.27
CA SER A 247 -12.73 7.26 -2.98
C SER A 247 -11.26 7.53 -3.31
N LEU A 248 -10.34 7.27 -2.36
CA LEU A 248 -8.91 7.47 -2.56
C LEU A 248 -8.33 6.46 -3.57
N ARG A 249 -8.76 5.19 -3.49
CA ARG A 249 -8.36 4.15 -4.45
C ARG A 249 -8.82 4.48 -5.86
N VAL A 250 -10.07 4.91 -6.02
CA VAL A 250 -10.63 5.34 -7.31
C VAL A 250 -9.89 6.57 -7.85
N GLN A 251 -9.63 7.58 -7.02
CA GLN A 251 -8.89 8.78 -7.44
C GLN A 251 -7.50 8.42 -7.98
N ARG A 252 -6.74 7.58 -7.25
CA ARG A 252 -5.40 7.14 -7.68
C ARG A 252 -5.44 6.32 -8.95
N LEU A 253 -6.47 5.48 -9.11
CA LEU A 253 -6.68 4.70 -10.31
C LEU A 253 -7.00 5.59 -11.51
N GLN A 254 -7.87 6.59 -11.36
CA GLN A 254 -8.19 7.58 -12.40
C GLN A 254 -6.94 8.34 -12.83
N GLU A 255 -6.19 8.87 -11.87
CA GLU A 255 -4.94 9.59 -12.11
C GLU A 255 -3.92 8.74 -12.88
N PHE A 256 -3.73 7.48 -12.45
CA PHE A 256 -2.83 6.53 -13.11
C PHE A 256 -3.25 6.26 -14.56
N LEU A 257 -4.53 5.99 -14.81
CA LEU A 257 -5.03 5.64 -16.15
C LEU A 257 -5.05 6.83 -17.10
N GLN A 258 -5.30 8.03 -16.59
CA GLN A 258 -5.23 9.27 -17.35
C GLN A 258 -3.81 9.51 -17.88
N ASP A 259 -2.79 9.20 -17.08
CA ASP A 259 -1.40 9.26 -17.54
C ASP A 259 -1.08 8.14 -18.54
N VAL A 260 -1.44 6.89 -18.22
CA VAL A 260 -1.04 5.70 -19.00
C VAL A 260 -1.66 5.69 -20.40
N LYS A 261 -2.98 5.88 -20.54
CA LYS A 261 -3.67 5.79 -21.84
C LYS A 261 -4.93 6.66 -21.88
N PRO A 262 -4.78 7.99 -22.02
CA PRO A 262 -5.90 8.94 -22.01
C PRO A 262 -6.88 8.80 -23.17
N SER A 263 -6.55 8.01 -24.20
CA SER A 263 -7.44 7.75 -25.34
C SER A 263 -8.56 6.75 -25.04
N LEU A 264 -8.51 6.03 -23.92
CA LEU A 264 -9.54 5.08 -23.52
C LEU A 264 -10.68 5.75 -22.75
N GLN A 265 -11.91 5.27 -22.99
CA GLN A 265 -13.05 5.55 -22.13
C GLN A 265 -12.97 4.65 -20.89
N VAL A 266 -12.49 5.20 -19.78
CA VAL A 266 -12.37 4.48 -18.51
C VAL A 266 -13.67 4.63 -17.69
N GLU A 267 -14.20 3.51 -17.22
CA GLU A 267 -15.34 3.45 -16.33
C GLU A 267 -14.94 2.68 -15.07
N ILE A 268 -15.07 3.31 -13.89
CA ILE A 268 -14.73 2.70 -12.61
C ILE A 268 -16.00 2.55 -11.80
N VAL A 269 -16.30 1.31 -11.39
CA VAL A 269 -17.53 0.95 -10.69
C VAL A 269 -17.21 0.25 -9.36
N PRO A 270 -18.02 0.46 -8.31
CA PRO A 270 -17.88 -0.32 -7.07
C PRO A 270 -18.24 -1.79 -7.32
N LEU A 271 -17.57 -2.69 -6.61
CA LEU A 271 -17.88 -4.12 -6.56
C LEU A 271 -18.34 -4.50 -5.16
N ASP A 272 -19.65 -4.71 -5.03
CA ASP A 272 -20.29 -5.25 -3.83
C ASP A 272 -20.33 -6.78 -3.84
N ASP A 273 -20.18 -7.40 -5.01
CA ASP A 273 -20.13 -8.84 -5.21
C ASP A 273 -18.99 -9.24 -6.19
N PRO A 274 -18.63 -10.54 -6.27
CA PRO A 274 -17.53 -11.00 -7.11
C PRO A 274 -17.72 -10.84 -8.63
N PHE A 275 -18.93 -10.55 -9.10
CA PHE A 275 -19.30 -10.48 -10.51
C PHE A 275 -19.48 -9.04 -10.98
N GLY A 276 -20.22 -8.22 -10.23
CA GLY A 276 -20.54 -6.84 -10.59
C GLY A 276 -21.17 -6.70 -11.98
N SER A 277 -20.81 -5.64 -12.71
CA SER A 277 -21.32 -5.35 -14.07
C SER A 277 -20.87 -6.35 -15.13
N SER A 278 -19.86 -7.18 -14.84
CA SER A 278 -19.33 -8.15 -15.80
C SER A 278 -20.32 -9.26 -16.17
N VAL A 279 -21.40 -9.45 -15.42
CA VAL A 279 -22.45 -10.45 -15.73
C VAL A 279 -23.75 -9.84 -16.26
N VAL A 280 -23.72 -8.54 -16.57
CA VAL A 280 -24.85 -7.78 -17.12
C VAL A 280 -24.48 -7.13 -18.44
N ASP A 281 -23.25 -6.62 -18.59
CA ASP A 281 -22.81 -5.95 -19.80
C ASP A 281 -22.46 -6.95 -20.93
N ALA A 282 -23.29 -6.98 -21.97
CA ALA A 282 -23.12 -7.83 -23.14
C ALA A 282 -22.02 -7.36 -24.11
N GLN A 283 -21.58 -6.10 -24.02
CA GLN A 283 -20.56 -5.52 -24.92
C GLN A 283 -19.14 -5.90 -24.52
N LEU A 284 -18.92 -6.31 -23.27
CA LEU A 284 -17.62 -6.77 -22.79
C LEU A 284 -17.14 -7.99 -23.59
N GLN A 285 -15.87 -7.97 -23.98
CA GLN A 285 -15.26 -9.01 -24.84
C GLN A 285 -14.15 -9.78 -24.13
N CYS A 286 -13.38 -9.12 -23.27
CA CYS A 286 -12.24 -9.70 -22.59
C CYS A 286 -12.24 -9.35 -21.09
N ILE A 287 -11.90 -10.33 -20.26
CA ILE A 287 -11.57 -10.15 -18.85
C ILE A 287 -10.10 -10.46 -18.64
N VAL A 288 -9.37 -9.51 -18.04
CA VAL A 288 -7.97 -9.71 -17.70
C VAL A 288 -7.87 -10.15 -16.23
N VAL A 289 -7.13 -11.21 -15.97
CA VAL A 289 -6.99 -11.79 -14.62
C VAL A 289 -5.53 -12.11 -14.35
N SER A 290 -5.14 -12.03 -13.08
CA SER A 290 -3.90 -12.65 -12.61
C SER A 290 -4.08 -14.14 -12.36
N GLU A 291 -2.98 -14.89 -12.24
CA GLU A 291 -3.00 -16.29 -11.78
C GLU A 291 -3.87 -16.51 -10.53
N GLU A 292 -3.81 -15.58 -9.57
CA GLU A 292 -4.57 -15.63 -8.31
C GLU A 292 -6.08 -15.44 -8.50
N THR A 293 -6.46 -14.64 -9.50
CA THR A 293 -7.86 -14.25 -9.76
C THR A 293 -8.48 -15.02 -10.93
N LYS A 294 -7.74 -15.96 -11.54
CA LYS A 294 -8.19 -16.82 -12.64
C LYS A 294 -9.52 -17.51 -12.35
N ARG A 295 -9.64 -18.14 -11.17
CA ARG A 295 -10.89 -18.80 -10.73
C ARG A 295 -12.08 -17.84 -10.69
N GLY A 296 -11.82 -16.56 -10.38
CA GLY A 296 -12.84 -15.50 -10.41
C GLY A 296 -13.32 -15.23 -11.84
N GLY A 297 -12.40 -15.11 -12.81
CA GLY A 297 -12.75 -14.96 -14.23
C GLY A 297 -13.53 -16.14 -14.81
N GLU A 298 -13.17 -17.37 -14.42
CA GLU A 298 -13.91 -18.59 -14.78
C GLU A 298 -15.33 -18.57 -14.19
N ALA A 299 -15.48 -18.14 -12.94
CA ALA A 299 -16.78 -18.01 -12.28
C ALA A 299 -17.66 -16.94 -12.96
N VAL A 300 -17.07 -15.81 -13.39
CA VAL A 300 -17.77 -14.79 -14.18
C VAL A 300 -18.32 -15.39 -15.47
N ASN A 301 -17.50 -16.14 -16.22
CA ASN A 301 -17.93 -16.78 -17.45
C ASN A 301 -19.04 -17.81 -17.24
N LYS A 302 -18.97 -18.60 -16.16
CA LYS A 302 -20.06 -19.51 -15.78
C LYS A 302 -21.37 -18.74 -15.57
N ARG A 303 -21.33 -17.63 -14.81
CA ARG A 303 -22.51 -16.79 -14.56
C ARG A 303 -23.02 -16.11 -15.83
N ARG A 304 -22.14 -15.71 -16.74
CA ARG A 304 -22.52 -15.13 -18.04
C ARG A 304 -23.29 -16.13 -18.89
N ILE A 305 -22.87 -17.40 -18.92
CA ILE A 305 -23.61 -18.46 -19.61
C ILE A 305 -25.00 -18.65 -18.99
N GLU A 306 -25.10 -18.69 -17.67
CA GLU A 306 -26.39 -18.77 -16.94
C GLU A 306 -27.32 -17.59 -17.27
N ASN A 307 -26.75 -16.40 -17.51
CA ASN A 307 -27.48 -15.18 -17.87
C ASN A 307 -27.72 -15.02 -19.39
N GLY A 308 -27.30 -15.99 -20.23
CA GLY A 308 -27.45 -15.90 -21.69
C GLY A 308 -26.53 -14.89 -22.38
N LEU A 309 -25.41 -14.52 -21.74
CA LEU A 309 -24.41 -13.59 -22.26
C LEU A 309 -23.23 -14.31 -22.93
N PRO A 310 -22.55 -13.68 -23.91
CA PRO A 310 -21.36 -14.26 -24.54
C PRO A 310 -20.22 -14.37 -23.53
N VAL A 311 -19.46 -15.46 -23.61
CA VAL A 311 -18.29 -15.72 -22.76
C VAL A 311 -17.20 -14.68 -23.03
N LEU A 312 -16.55 -14.17 -21.98
CA LEU A 312 -15.40 -13.27 -22.09
C LEU A 312 -14.14 -14.07 -22.39
N VAL A 313 -13.31 -13.55 -23.30
CA VAL A 313 -11.95 -14.08 -23.47
C VAL A 313 -11.17 -13.81 -22.20
N LEU A 314 -10.72 -14.89 -21.54
CA LEU A 314 -9.96 -14.81 -20.31
C LEU A 314 -8.48 -14.64 -20.66
N HIS A 315 -7.94 -13.44 -20.41
CA HIS A 315 -6.52 -13.16 -20.60
C HIS A 315 -5.80 -13.25 -19.25
N GLU A 316 -5.01 -14.30 -19.07
CA GLU A 316 -4.24 -14.53 -17.85
C GLU A 316 -2.87 -13.86 -17.94
N ILE A 317 -2.53 -13.05 -16.94
CA ILE A 317 -1.20 -12.46 -16.79
C ILE A 317 -0.39 -13.22 -15.74
N GLN A 318 0.87 -13.49 -16.07
CA GLN A 318 1.85 -14.02 -15.13
C GLN A 318 2.49 -12.85 -14.38
N LEU A 319 2.23 -12.77 -13.07
CA LEU A 319 2.84 -11.78 -12.20
C LEU A 319 4.14 -12.36 -11.62
N LEU A 320 5.26 -11.64 -11.79
CA LEU A 320 6.56 -12.04 -11.27
C LEU A 320 6.62 -11.94 -9.74
N LYS A 321 7.43 -12.81 -9.11
CA LYS A 321 7.55 -12.99 -7.65
C LYS A 321 8.33 -11.83 -6.98
N ASP A 322 8.08 -11.59 -5.69
CA ASP A 322 8.80 -10.59 -4.87
C ASP A 322 10.14 -11.17 -4.37
N VAL A 323 11.25 -10.50 -4.68
CA VAL A 323 12.60 -10.90 -4.24
C VAL A 323 12.82 -10.57 -2.75
N HIS A 324 12.03 -9.66 -2.17
CA HIS A 324 12.15 -9.18 -0.79
C HIS A 324 11.18 -9.83 0.21
N HIS A 325 10.62 -11.00 -0.11
CA HIS A 325 9.77 -11.74 0.82
C HIS A 325 10.55 -12.10 2.10
N THR A 326 9.89 -11.95 3.26
CA THR A 326 10.34 -12.61 4.48
C THR A 326 9.65 -13.97 4.57
N ASP A 327 10.21 -14.95 5.29
CA ASP A 327 9.67 -16.33 5.40
C ASP A 327 8.18 -16.42 5.88
N ALA A 328 7.59 -15.30 6.33
CA ALA A 328 6.20 -15.18 6.78
C ALA A 328 5.30 -14.35 5.84
N GLU A 329 5.82 -13.83 4.73
CA GLU A 329 5.06 -13.12 3.69
C GLU A 329 4.78 -14.07 2.51
N GLU A 330 3.63 -13.94 1.86
CA GLU A 330 3.37 -14.59 0.57
C GLU A 330 4.50 -14.23 -0.41
N GLU A 331 4.99 -15.20 -1.22
CA GLU A 331 6.11 -15.02 -2.18
C GLU A 331 5.89 -13.90 -3.23
N LYS A 332 4.72 -13.25 -3.26
CA LYS A 332 4.28 -12.30 -4.29
C LYS A 332 3.95 -10.94 -3.67
N ILE A 333 4.25 -9.86 -4.41
CA ILE A 333 3.81 -8.50 -4.03
C ILE A 333 2.28 -8.48 -4.13
N SER A 334 1.62 -8.44 -2.98
CA SER A 334 0.17 -8.47 -2.84
C SER A 334 -0.26 -7.28 -1.98
N SER A 335 -1.50 -6.83 -2.18
CA SER A 335 -2.11 -5.82 -1.29
C SER A 335 -2.06 -6.26 0.18
N SER A 336 -2.10 -7.56 0.45
CA SER A 336 -1.97 -8.11 1.81
C SER A 336 -0.58 -7.93 2.39
N SER A 337 0.49 -8.24 1.65
CA SER A 337 1.85 -8.09 2.15
C SER A 337 2.22 -6.62 2.38
N LEU A 338 1.75 -5.70 1.53
CA LEU A 338 1.91 -4.25 1.76
C LEU A 338 1.27 -3.80 3.08
N ARG A 339 0.06 -4.25 3.39
CA ARG A 339 -0.60 -3.92 4.66
C ARG A 339 0.15 -4.50 5.86
N SER A 340 0.66 -5.73 5.75
CA SER A 340 1.52 -6.31 6.79
C SER A 340 2.79 -5.49 7.00
N ARG A 341 3.40 -4.95 5.94
CA ARG A 341 4.57 -4.05 6.03
C ARG A 341 4.25 -2.69 6.67
N LEU A 342 3.00 -2.26 6.70
CA LEU A 342 2.60 -1.05 7.44
C LEU A 342 2.60 -1.26 8.95
N LEU A 343 2.48 -2.50 9.42
CA LEU A 343 2.51 -2.78 10.85
C LEU A 343 3.85 -2.35 11.45
N GLY A 344 3.77 -1.66 12.59
CA GLY A 344 4.90 -1.05 13.28
C GLY A 344 5.48 0.19 12.59
N THR A 345 4.88 0.70 11.51
CA THR A 345 5.24 2.01 10.93
C THR A 345 4.33 3.11 11.46
N LEU A 346 4.78 4.36 11.35
CA LEU A 346 3.96 5.52 11.66
C LEU A 346 2.98 5.76 10.50
N LEU A 347 1.69 5.52 10.75
CA LEU A 347 0.61 5.68 9.77
C LEU A 347 0.13 7.13 9.69
N THR A 348 -0.03 7.76 10.85
CA THR A 348 -0.48 9.15 11.00
C THR A 348 0.49 9.90 11.89
N ALA A 349 0.76 11.17 11.57
CA ALA A 349 1.63 12.00 12.38
C ALA A 349 1.06 12.15 13.81
N PRO A 350 1.92 12.19 14.85
CA PRO A 350 1.50 12.52 16.20
C PRO A 350 0.68 13.81 16.23
N LYS A 351 -0.34 13.86 17.10
CA LYS A 351 -1.10 15.10 17.34
C LYS A 351 -0.19 16.16 17.96
N ASP A 352 -0.64 17.43 17.94
CA ASP A 352 0.04 18.48 18.69
C ASP A 352 0.05 18.12 20.18
N THR A 353 1.25 17.90 20.71
CA THR A 353 1.52 17.51 22.09
C THR A 353 2.39 18.54 22.79
N SER A 354 2.33 19.81 22.37
CA SER A 354 3.12 20.91 22.92
C SER A 354 2.92 21.14 24.43
N HIS A 355 1.78 20.69 24.99
CA HIS A 355 1.51 20.72 26.42
C HIS A 355 2.18 19.59 27.22
N LEU A 356 2.68 18.54 26.55
CA LEU A 356 3.38 17.43 27.19
C LEU A 356 4.88 17.70 27.28
N ALA A 357 5.50 17.17 28.33
CA ALA A 357 6.96 17.15 28.40
C ALA A 357 7.51 16.19 27.32
N PRO A 358 8.56 16.57 26.58
CA PRO A 358 9.02 15.76 25.45
C PRO A 358 9.70 14.44 25.90
N ILE A 359 10.19 14.39 27.15
CA ILE A 359 10.63 13.16 27.85
C ILE A 359 9.94 13.06 29.22
N PRO A 360 9.47 11.86 29.62
CA PRO A 360 9.42 10.63 28.82
C PRO A 360 8.44 10.73 27.65
N TYR A 361 8.81 10.15 26.51
CA TYR A 361 7.89 9.99 25.40
C TYR A 361 6.82 8.96 25.79
N VAL A 362 5.58 9.40 25.86
CA VAL A 362 4.44 8.60 26.32
C VAL A 362 3.70 7.99 25.13
N ILE A 363 3.62 6.67 25.08
CA ILE A 363 2.83 5.87 24.13
C ILE A 363 1.56 5.42 24.83
N GLY A 364 0.40 5.66 24.24
CA GLY A 364 -0.86 5.03 24.64
C GLY A 364 -1.06 3.73 23.89
N LEU A 365 -0.91 2.59 24.56
CA LEU A 365 -1.15 1.28 23.95
C LEU A 365 -2.58 0.82 24.24
N THR A 366 -3.34 0.56 23.18
CA THR A 366 -4.73 0.12 23.25
C THR A 366 -5.04 -0.99 22.24
N GLY A 367 -6.24 -1.55 22.30
CA GLY A 367 -6.67 -2.64 21.45
C GLY A 367 -7.88 -3.37 22.02
N SER A 368 -8.65 -4.00 21.12
CA SER A 368 -9.83 -4.80 21.49
C SER A 368 -9.48 -5.98 22.40
N SER A 369 -10.45 -6.46 23.18
CA SER A 369 -10.25 -7.65 24.01
C SER A 369 -9.77 -8.83 23.17
N GLY A 370 -8.81 -9.62 23.67
CA GLY A 370 -8.21 -10.74 22.94
C GLY A 370 -7.05 -10.35 22.01
N SER A 371 -6.87 -9.08 21.66
CA SER A 371 -5.84 -8.58 20.71
C SER A 371 -4.38 -8.76 21.12
N GLY A 372 -4.08 -9.29 22.31
CA GLY A 372 -2.71 -9.52 22.76
C GLY A 372 -1.96 -8.28 23.25
N LYS A 373 -2.66 -7.19 23.59
CA LYS A 373 -2.10 -5.93 24.12
C LYS A 373 -1.03 -6.14 25.22
N SER A 374 -1.34 -6.97 26.22
CA SER A 374 -0.43 -7.27 27.33
C SER A 374 0.87 -7.96 26.89
N SER A 375 0.86 -8.70 25.77
CA SER A 375 2.05 -9.31 25.17
C SER A 375 2.96 -8.25 24.55
N ILE A 376 2.39 -7.31 23.79
CA ILE A 376 3.13 -6.18 23.21
C ILE A 376 3.71 -5.29 24.32
N ALA A 377 2.92 -4.96 25.35
CA ALA A 377 3.37 -4.15 26.48
C ALA A 377 4.61 -4.77 27.18
N LYS A 378 4.63 -6.09 27.38
CA LYS A 378 5.80 -6.81 27.95
C LYS A 378 7.03 -6.73 27.04
N ARG A 379 6.84 -6.82 25.72
CA ARG A 379 7.93 -6.70 24.75
C ARG A 379 8.54 -5.30 24.75
N LEU A 380 7.70 -4.27 24.84
CA LEU A 380 8.16 -2.87 24.97
C LEU A 380 8.87 -2.62 26.30
N GLU A 381 8.37 -3.20 27.39
CA GLU A 381 9.02 -3.14 28.70
C GLU A 381 10.42 -3.78 28.67
N ALA A 382 10.57 -4.93 28.01
CA ALA A 382 11.87 -5.58 27.81
C ALA A 382 12.85 -4.74 26.97
N LEU A 383 12.36 -3.81 26.14
CA LEU A 383 13.18 -2.86 25.37
C LEU A 383 13.51 -1.58 26.17
N GLY A 384 13.05 -1.46 27.41
CA GLY A 384 13.38 -0.38 28.33
C GLY A 384 12.26 0.64 28.58
N ALA A 385 11.06 0.44 28.02
CA ALA A 385 9.92 1.30 28.33
C ALA A 385 9.36 1.05 29.73
N VAL A 386 8.86 2.09 30.40
CA VAL A 386 8.10 1.93 31.64
C VAL A 386 6.66 1.60 31.32
N ARG A 387 6.19 0.41 31.70
CA ARG A 387 4.79 0.02 31.55
C ARG A 387 3.94 0.60 32.69
N ILE A 388 2.87 1.30 32.33
CA ILE A 388 1.84 1.81 33.23
C ILE A 388 0.53 1.08 32.91
N ASP A 389 0.20 0.07 33.71
CA ASP A 389 -0.96 -0.79 33.50
C ASP A 389 -2.22 -0.13 34.11
N SER A 390 -3.09 0.38 33.25
CA SER A 390 -4.29 1.12 33.67
C SER A 390 -5.34 0.22 34.29
N ASP A 391 -5.36 -1.08 33.94
CA ASP A 391 -6.28 -2.04 34.55
C ASP A 391 -5.89 -2.29 36.01
N LYS A 392 -4.58 -2.37 36.29
CA LYS A 392 -4.06 -2.43 37.68
C LYS A 392 -4.34 -1.14 38.45
N LEU A 393 -4.05 0.02 37.87
CA LEU A 393 -4.32 1.32 38.52
C LEU A 393 -5.81 1.53 38.78
N GLY A 394 -6.69 1.07 37.88
CA GLY A 394 -8.13 1.08 38.10
C GLY A 394 -8.53 0.40 39.40
N HIS A 395 -7.94 -0.75 39.71
CA HIS A 395 -8.19 -1.44 40.98
C HIS A 395 -7.72 -0.67 42.21
N GLU A 396 -6.66 0.12 42.08
CA GLU A 396 -6.11 0.95 43.16
C GLU A 396 -7.00 2.17 43.45
N THR A 397 -7.69 2.70 42.44
CA THR A 397 -8.52 3.92 42.59
C THR A 397 -9.66 3.78 43.59
N TYR A 398 -10.19 2.57 43.78
CA TYR A 398 -11.30 2.30 44.68
C TYR A 398 -10.92 1.36 45.84
N LEU A 399 -9.65 1.38 46.26
CA LEU A 399 -9.26 0.75 47.52
C LEU A 399 -9.96 1.45 48.71
N PRO A 400 -10.26 0.72 49.79
CA PRO A 400 -10.89 1.31 50.98
C PRO A 400 -10.15 2.57 51.45
N GLY A 401 -10.90 3.65 51.66
CA GLY A 401 -10.36 4.95 52.10
C GLY A 401 -10.05 5.95 50.97
N THR A 402 -10.14 5.55 49.70
CA THR A 402 -10.01 6.46 48.55
C THR A 402 -11.30 7.23 48.28
N ALA A 403 -11.20 8.39 47.63
CA ALA A 403 -12.38 9.17 47.24
C ALA A 403 -13.28 8.42 46.24
N ALA A 404 -12.69 7.67 45.29
CA ALA A 404 -13.46 6.87 44.34
C ALA A 404 -14.20 5.73 45.04
N TYR A 405 -13.59 5.07 46.04
CA TYR A 405 -14.26 4.03 46.82
C TYR A 405 -15.57 4.53 47.42
N TYR A 406 -15.57 5.67 48.11
CA TYR A 406 -16.79 6.22 48.71
C TYR A 406 -17.85 6.56 47.67
N ARG A 407 -17.46 7.18 46.54
CA ARG A 407 -18.38 7.50 45.44
C ARG A 407 -18.99 6.25 44.79
N VAL A 408 -18.21 5.20 44.61
CA VAL A 408 -18.69 3.93 44.04
C VAL A 408 -19.66 3.24 45.01
N VAL A 409 -19.37 3.23 46.32
CA VAL A 409 -20.28 2.64 47.32
C VAL A 409 -21.58 3.41 47.44
N ASP A 410 -21.54 4.74 47.36
CA ASP A 410 -22.72 5.61 47.38
C ASP A 410 -23.64 5.35 46.16
N GLU A 411 -23.05 5.28 44.96
CA GLU A 411 -23.78 5.10 43.70
C GLU A 411 -24.34 3.67 43.53
N PHE A 412 -23.57 2.65 43.90
CA PHE A 412 -23.90 1.25 43.64
C PHE A 412 -24.39 0.47 44.85
N GLY A 413 -24.39 1.07 46.04
CA GLY A 413 -24.82 0.46 47.28
C GLY A 413 -23.76 -0.40 47.96
N SER A 414 -23.94 -0.65 49.26
CA SER A 414 -23.00 -1.43 50.08
C SER A 414 -23.00 -2.93 49.81
N ASP A 415 -23.97 -3.44 49.04
CA ASP A 415 -24.06 -4.85 48.64
C ASP A 415 -22.99 -5.26 47.61
N ILE A 416 -22.21 -4.31 47.09
CA ILE A 416 -21.02 -4.56 46.29
C ILE A 416 -19.77 -4.80 47.13
N LEU A 417 -19.84 -4.78 48.47
CA LEU A 417 -18.69 -4.93 49.35
C LEU A 417 -18.49 -6.39 49.77
N ASN A 418 -17.23 -6.79 49.87
CA ASN A 418 -16.81 -8.02 50.55
C ASN A 418 -16.87 -7.82 52.09
N GLU A 419 -16.72 -8.92 52.83
CA GLU A 419 -16.66 -8.89 54.31
C GLU A 419 -15.51 -8.02 54.85
N ASP A 420 -14.40 -7.94 54.12
CA ASP A 420 -13.23 -7.11 54.46
C ASP A 420 -13.38 -5.63 54.05
N LYS A 421 -14.58 -5.23 53.59
CA LYS A 421 -14.92 -3.90 53.06
C LYS A 421 -14.22 -3.52 51.75
N THR A 422 -13.58 -4.46 51.06
CA THR A 422 -13.11 -4.21 49.68
C THR A 422 -14.28 -4.36 48.69
N ILE A 423 -14.16 -3.76 47.50
CA ILE A 423 -15.19 -3.91 46.46
C ILE A 423 -15.15 -5.32 45.86
N ASN A 424 -16.28 -6.02 45.93
CA ASN A 424 -16.55 -7.25 45.22
C ASN A 424 -16.77 -6.96 43.73
N ARG A 425 -15.73 -7.21 42.93
CA ARG A 425 -15.73 -6.94 41.48
C ARG A 425 -16.74 -7.78 40.72
N GLN A 426 -17.05 -9.00 41.18
CA GLN A 426 -18.08 -9.82 40.54
C GLN A 426 -19.48 -9.24 40.78
N ALA A 427 -19.77 -8.79 42.01
CA ALA A 427 -21.03 -8.13 42.34
C ALA A 427 -21.18 -6.80 41.59
N LEU A 428 -20.15 -5.95 41.59
CA LEU A 428 -20.14 -4.70 40.83
C LEU A 428 -20.29 -4.98 39.32
N GLY A 429 -19.55 -5.95 38.79
CA GLY A 429 -19.61 -6.39 37.40
C GLY A 429 -21.03 -6.77 36.98
N LYS A 430 -21.76 -7.55 37.79
CA LYS A 430 -23.16 -7.92 37.51
C LYS A 430 -24.10 -6.70 37.44
N LYS A 431 -23.80 -5.61 38.15
CA LYS A 431 -24.60 -4.38 38.11
C LYS A 431 -24.30 -3.49 36.91
N VAL A 432 -23.07 -3.51 36.40
CA VAL A 432 -22.62 -2.60 35.33
C VAL A 432 -22.60 -3.27 33.95
N PHE A 433 -22.25 -4.55 33.85
CA PHE A 433 -22.21 -5.25 32.57
C PHE A 433 -23.62 -5.46 32.01
N GLY A 434 -23.82 -5.08 30.74
CA GLY A 434 -25.13 -5.12 30.08
C GLY A 434 -26.01 -3.89 30.32
N ASN A 435 -25.59 -2.95 31.18
CA ASN A 435 -26.31 -1.69 31.41
C ASN A 435 -25.40 -0.48 31.13
N LYS A 436 -25.65 0.18 29.99
CA LYS A 436 -24.82 1.32 29.52
C LYS A 436 -24.82 2.50 30.50
N GLU A 437 -25.94 2.80 31.14
CA GLU A 437 -26.05 3.92 32.09
C GLU A 437 -25.27 3.64 33.37
N ARG A 438 -25.39 2.43 33.91
CA ARG A 438 -24.64 1.98 35.10
C ARG A 438 -23.14 1.89 34.82
N LEU A 439 -22.76 1.38 33.65
CA LEU A 439 -21.35 1.36 33.24
C LEU A 439 -20.79 2.79 33.15
N LYS A 440 -21.56 3.71 32.55
CA LYS A 440 -21.18 5.13 32.46
C LYS A 440 -20.99 5.76 33.83
N ALA A 441 -21.92 5.54 34.77
CA ALA A 441 -21.81 6.07 36.14
C ALA A 441 -20.53 5.59 36.84
N LEU A 442 -20.17 4.31 36.68
CA LEU A 442 -18.92 3.78 37.22
C LEU A 442 -17.69 4.44 36.57
N THR A 443 -17.69 4.54 35.24
CA THR A 443 -16.55 5.11 34.50
C THR A 443 -16.37 6.60 34.75
N ASP A 444 -17.45 7.36 34.93
CA ASP A 444 -17.42 8.80 35.25
C ASP A 444 -16.78 9.06 36.62
N ILE A 445 -16.89 8.11 37.56
CA ILE A 445 -16.22 8.16 38.87
C ILE A 445 -14.76 7.75 38.75
N VAL A 446 -14.49 6.62 38.08
CA VAL A 446 -13.21 5.92 38.14
C VAL A 446 -12.18 6.46 37.14
N TRP A 447 -12.57 6.80 35.90
CA TRP A 447 -11.63 7.22 34.87
C TRP A 447 -10.83 8.48 35.20
N PRO A 448 -11.41 9.54 35.78
CA PRO A 448 -10.63 10.71 36.21
C PRO A 448 -9.55 10.35 37.24
N GLU A 449 -9.85 9.45 38.16
CA GLU A 449 -8.92 9.00 39.20
C GLU A 449 -7.78 8.16 38.60
N ILE A 450 -8.09 7.28 37.63
CA ILE A 450 -7.06 6.53 36.90
C ILE A 450 -6.15 7.49 36.15
N ALA A 451 -6.70 8.48 35.45
CA ALA A 451 -5.93 9.46 34.71
C ALA A 451 -4.95 10.24 35.63
N LEU A 452 -5.36 10.58 36.85
CA LEU A 452 -4.49 11.20 37.84
C LEU A 452 -3.33 10.28 38.26
N LEU A 453 -3.61 8.99 38.52
CA LEU A 453 -2.58 8.01 38.86
C LEU A 453 -1.61 7.78 37.71
N VAL A 454 -2.10 7.71 36.48
CA VAL A 454 -1.28 7.58 35.27
C VAL A 454 -0.35 8.79 35.14
N LYS A 455 -0.87 10.02 35.24
CA LYS A 455 -0.05 11.25 35.22
C LYS A 455 1.03 11.25 36.30
N LYS A 456 0.67 10.84 37.52
CA LYS A 456 1.63 10.71 38.62
C LYS A 456 2.74 9.71 38.30
N ARG A 457 2.40 8.56 37.71
CA ARG A 457 3.37 7.53 37.34
C ARG A 457 4.28 7.96 36.19
N ILE A 458 3.76 8.73 35.23
CA ILE A 458 4.56 9.36 34.16
C ILE A 458 5.56 10.37 34.75
N LEU A 459 5.12 11.22 35.69
CA LEU A 459 6.00 12.17 36.38
C LEU A 459 7.10 11.46 37.17
N GLN A 460 6.76 10.38 37.89
CA GLN A 460 7.75 9.57 38.59
C GLN A 460 8.76 8.95 37.62
N ALA A 461 8.32 8.41 36.48
CA ALA A 461 9.23 7.88 35.47
C ALA A 461 10.16 8.96 34.91
N LYS A 462 9.69 10.20 34.78
CA LYS A 462 10.51 11.36 34.40
C LYS A 462 11.60 11.63 35.43
N GLU A 463 11.26 11.65 36.72
CA GLU A 463 12.22 11.83 37.82
C GLU A 463 13.28 10.71 37.87
N GLU A 464 12.88 9.48 37.51
CA GLU A 464 13.76 8.31 37.37
C GLU A 464 14.61 8.33 36.08
N GLY A 465 14.53 9.41 35.26
CA GLY A 465 15.32 9.57 34.03
C GLY A 465 14.89 8.67 32.87
N LYS A 466 13.66 8.14 32.90
CA LYS A 466 13.14 7.22 31.88
C LYS A 466 12.82 7.97 30.59
N GLN A 467 13.13 7.33 29.47
CA GLN A 467 12.98 7.94 28.14
C GLN A 467 11.60 7.69 27.52
N VAL A 468 11.00 6.53 27.78
CA VAL A 468 9.72 6.12 27.18
C VAL A 468 8.80 5.52 28.22
N CYS A 469 7.52 5.90 28.19
CA CYS A 469 6.44 5.32 28.99
C CYS A 469 5.38 4.71 28.07
N VAL A 470 4.80 3.58 28.47
CA VAL A 470 3.68 2.93 27.78
C VAL A 470 2.49 2.89 28.73
N VAL A 471 1.48 3.72 28.45
CA VAL A 471 0.18 3.68 29.12
C VAL A 471 -0.63 2.57 28.47
N ASP A 472 -0.70 1.44 29.15
CA ASP A 472 -1.42 0.24 28.71
C ASP A 472 -2.87 0.34 29.18
N ALA A 473 -3.79 0.67 28.26
CA ALA A 473 -5.20 0.94 28.56
C ALA A 473 -6.14 0.39 27.48
N ALA A 474 -7.03 -0.54 27.86
CA ALA A 474 -8.01 -1.11 26.94
C ALA A 474 -9.09 -0.10 26.49
N VAL A 475 -9.29 0.96 27.27
CA VAL A 475 -10.31 2.01 27.03
C VAL A 475 -9.68 3.38 26.75
N LEU A 476 -8.43 3.42 26.29
CA LEU A 476 -7.67 4.66 26.07
C LEU A 476 -8.44 5.66 25.20
N LEU A 477 -9.04 5.17 24.11
CA LEU A 477 -9.75 5.99 23.13
C LEU A 477 -11.14 6.37 23.62
N GLU A 478 -11.88 5.40 24.18
CA GLU A 478 -13.20 5.60 24.77
C GLU A 478 -13.20 6.60 25.92
N ALA A 479 -12.14 6.59 26.74
CA ALA A 479 -11.98 7.47 27.88
C ALA A 479 -11.41 8.86 27.51
N GLY A 480 -11.09 9.11 26.24
CA GLY A 480 -10.54 10.39 25.79
C GLY A 480 -9.14 10.67 26.34
N TRP A 481 -8.35 9.63 26.64
CA TRP A 481 -7.04 9.77 27.26
C TRP A 481 -5.92 10.07 26.25
N THR A 482 -6.26 10.36 25.00
CA THR A 482 -5.29 10.67 23.94
C THR A 482 -4.47 11.91 24.24
N ASP A 483 -4.99 12.86 25.01
CA ASP A 483 -4.28 14.11 25.35
C ASP A 483 -3.17 13.89 26.39
N MET A 484 -3.07 12.69 26.97
CA MET A 484 -2.00 12.33 27.91
C MET A 484 -0.84 11.59 27.23
N VAL A 485 -0.93 11.32 25.93
CA VAL A 485 0.05 10.52 25.18
C VAL A 485 0.49 11.25 23.92
N HIS A 486 1.70 10.96 23.46
CA HIS A 486 2.26 11.53 22.23
C HIS A 486 1.81 10.73 21.00
N GLU A 487 1.81 9.40 21.12
CA GLU A 487 1.36 8.48 20.08
C GLU A 487 0.37 7.46 20.63
N VAL A 488 -0.66 7.14 19.86
CA VAL A 488 -1.57 6.02 20.12
C VAL A 488 -1.12 4.82 19.29
N TRP A 489 -0.83 3.71 19.98
CA TRP A 489 -0.49 2.44 19.37
C TRP A 489 -1.66 1.47 19.56
N VAL A 490 -2.18 0.94 18.46
CA VAL A 490 -3.32 0.01 18.48
C VAL A 490 -2.85 -1.38 18.13
N THR A 491 -3.26 -2.38 18.90
CA THR A 491 -3.14 -3.79 18.51
C THR A 491 -4.46 -4.33 17.98
N LEU A 492 -4.41 -5.02 16.85
CA LEU A 492 -5.59 -5.60 16.21
C LEU A 492 -5.40 -7.08 15.87
N ILE A 493 -6.52 -7.78 15.86
CA ILE A 493 -6.71 -9.13 15.32
C ILE A 493 -8.13 -9.19 14.72
N PRO A 494 -8.42 -10.13 13.81
CA PRO A 494 -9.79 -10.37 13.35
C PRO A 494 -10.73 -10.67 14.52
N GLU A 495 -11.98 -10.26 14.39
CA GLU A 495 -13.02 -10.49 15.40
C GLU A 495 -13.19 -11.98 15.75
N GLU A 496 -13.15 -12.85 14.73
CA GLU A 496 -13.23 -14.30 14.89
C GLU A 496 -12.13 -14.81 15.84
N GLU A 497 -10.89 -14.35 15.63
CA GLU A 497 -9.73 -14.69 16.48
C GLU A 497 -9.86 -14.09 17.89
N ALA A 498 -10.39 -12.86 18.01
CA ALA A 498 -10.62 -12.24 19.30
C ALA A 498 -11.64 -13.03 20.14
N VAL A 499 -12.76 -13.44 19.53
CA VAL A 499 -13.78 -14.27 20.17
C VAL A 499 -13.17 -15.59 20.64
N LEU A 500 -12.42 -16.30 19.78
CA LEU A 500 -11.74 -17.55 20.13
C LEU A 500 -10.85 -17.36 21.37
N ARG A 501 -9.94 -16.38 21.34
CA ARG A 501 -9.03 -16.10 22.47
C ARG A 501 -9.75 -15.75 23.77
N ILE A 502 -10.85 -15.00 23.71
CA ILE A 502 -11.64 -14.64 24.89
C ILE A 502 -12.31 -15.89 25.46
N THR A 503 -12.92 -16.72 24.61
CA THR A 503 -13.60 -17.94 25.07
C THR A 503 -12.64 -18.92 25.73
N GLU A 504 -11.47 -19.16 25.13
CA GLU A 504 -10.47 -20.08 25.66
C GLU A 504 -9.83 -19.58 26.97
N ARG A 505 -9.50 -18.29 27.03
CA ARG A 505 -8.83 -17.69 28.19
C ARG A 505 -9.78 -17.51 29.38
N ASP A 506 -11.00 -17.05 29.13
CA ASP A 506 -11.94 -16.62 30.18
C ASP A 506 -13.00 -17.68 30.49
N GLY A 507 -13.09 -18.76 29.70
CA GLY A 507 -14.08 -19.83 29.88
C GLY A 507 -15.53 -19.39 29.66
N VAL A 508 -15.75 -18.38 28.80
CA VAL A 508 -17.06 -17.80 28.51
C VAL A 508 -17.65 -18.30 27.19
N THR A 509 -18.95 -18.12 27.00
CA THR A 509 -19.61 -18.45 25.73
C THR A 509 -19.17 -17.50 24.60
N ALA A 510 -19.24 -17.96 23.36
CA ALA A 510 -18.94 -17.13 22.19
C ALA A 510 -19.85 -15.88 22.12
N GLU A 511 -21.13 -16.01 22.51
CA GLU A 511 -22.07 -14.89 22.57
C GLU A 511 -21.64 -13.83 23.59
N ASP A 512 -21.18 -14.25 24.78
CA ASP A 512 -20.73 -13.31 25.80
C ASP A 512 -19.38 -12.67 25.44
N ALA A 513 -18.48 -13.40 24.77
CA ALA A 513 -17.25 -12.86 24.21
C ALA A 513 -17.55 -11.78 23.15
N LEU A 514 -18.53 -12.02 22.27
CA LEU A 514 -18.95 -11.07 21.24
C LEU A 514 -19.62 -9.83 21.84
N LYS A 515 -20.48 -9.98 22.86
CA LYS A 515 -21.04 -8.84 23.61
C LYS A 515 -19.95 -7.95 24.23
N ARG A 516 -18.89 -8.56 24.78
CA ARG A 516 -17.73 -7.83 25.32
C ARG A 516 -17.01 -7.08 24.21
N LEU A 517 -16.73 -7.72 23.09
CA LEU A 517 -16.07 -7.07 21.96
C LEU A 517 -16.89 -5.88 21.43
N HIS A 518 -18.21 -6.05 21.26
CA HIS A 518 -19.13 -5.02 20.74
C HIS A 518 -19.37 -3.85 21.70
N SER A 519 -18.98 -3.97 22.97
CA SER A 519 -19.02 -2.88 23.95
C SER A 519 -17.86 -1.89 23.80
N GLN A 520 -16.81 -2.27 23.07
CA GLN A 520 -15.64 -1.45 22.78
C GLN A 520 -15.76 -0.84 21.38
N TRP A 521 -14.88 0.11 21.05
CA TRP A 521 -14.78 0.59 19.68
C TRP A 521 -14.35 -0.52 18.73
N SER A 522 -14.92 -0.52 17.52
CA SER A 522 -14.53 -1.46 16.46
C SER A 522 -13.07 -1.24 16.04
N ASN A 523 -12.43 -2.29 15.52
CA ASN A 523 -11.05 -2.20 15.02
C ASN A 523 -10.86 -1.04 14.04
N ALA A 524 -11.79 -0.85 13.09
CA ALA A 524 -11.73 0.22 12.11
C ALA A 524 -11.67 1.61 12.77
N ARG A 525 -12.52 1.86 13.77
CA ARG A 525 -12.55 3.13 14.50
C ARG A 525 -11.30 3.33 15.35
N GLN A 526 -10.74 2.28 15.94
CA GLN A 526 -9.47 2.36 16.68
C GLN A 526 -8.30 2.69 15.74
N VAL A 527 -8.23 2.04 14.58
CA VAL A 527 -7.17 2.26 13.57
C VAL A 527 -7.19 3.69 13.02
N GLU A 528 -8.37 4.28 12.82
CA GLU A 528 -8.51 5.68 12.41
C GLU A 528 -7.81 6.66 13.37
N HIS A 529 -7.74 6.32 14.66
CA HIS A 529 -7.12 7.13 15.70
C HIS A 529 -5.69 6.69 16.04
N ALA A 530 -5.14 5.69 15.34
CA ALA A 530 -3.84 5.12 15.61
C ALA A 530 -2.72 5.88 14.89
N ASN A 531 -1.63 6.14 15.60
CA ASN A 531 -0.36 6.55 15.01
C ASN A 531 0.42 5.33 14.51
N VAL A 532 0.39 4.23 15.26
CA VAL A 532 1.04 2.96 14.91
C VAL A 532 0.05 1.82 15.13
N VAL A 533 0.05 0.86 14.22
CA VAL A 533 -0.76 -0.36 14.33
C VAL A 533 0.14 -1.58 14.40
N LEU A 534 -0.21 -2.51 15.28
CA LEU A 534 0.45 -3.79 15.49
C LEU A 534 -0.58 -4.91 15.42
N SER A 535 -0.14 -6.13 15.13
CA SER A 535 -1.00 -7.31 15.16
C SER A 535 -0.31 -8.50 15.81
N THR A 536 -1.07 -9.23 16.63
CA THR A 536 -0.66 -10.50 17.25
C THR A 536 -1.33 -11.70 16.60
N LEU A 537 -1.76 -11.57 15.34
CA LEU A 537 -2.45 -12.63 14.59
C LEU A 537 -1.55 -13.84 14.29
N TRP A 538 -0.29 -13.57 13.93
CA TRP A 538 0.68 -14.59 13.54
C TRP A 538 1.56 -15.03 14.73
N GLU A 539 2.60 -15.81 14.44
CA GLU A 539 3.54 -16.34 15.41
C GLU A 539 4.19 -15.25 16.27
N PRO A 540 4.59 -15.57 17.52
CA PRO A 540 5.21 -14.62 18.44
C PRO A 540 6.43 -13.88 17.87
N GLU A 541 7.19 -14.52 16.99
CA GLU A 541 8.36 -13.97 16.30
C GLU A 541 7.96 -12.87 15.32
N VAL A 542 6.85 -13.04 14.61
CA VAL A 542 6.31 -12.02 13.69
C VAL A 542 5.90 -10.78 14.48
N THR A 543 5.24 -10.97 15.62
CA THR A 543 4.92 -9.87 16.55
C THR A 543 6.19 -9.18 17.04
N GLN A 544 7.23 -9.94 17.40
CA GLN A 544 8.50 -9.37 17.86
C GLN A 544 9.16 -8.49 16.79
N LYS A 545 9.17 -8.93 15.52
CA LYS A 545 9.70 -8.13 14.40
C LYS A 545 8.95 -6.81 14.26
N GLN A 546 7.61 -6.82 14.36
CA GLN A 546 6.79 -5.59 14.31
C GLN A 546 7.12 -4.63 15.47
N VAL A 547 7.22 -5.15 16.70
CA VAL A 547 7.53 -4.33 17.89
C VAL A 547 8.93 -3.72 17.80
N LEU A 548 9.93 -4.49 17.37
CA LEU A 548 11.30 -4.00 17.17
C LEU A 548 11.36 -2.91 16.10
N LYS A 549 10.65 -3.11 14.98
CA LYS A 549 10.54 -2.11 13.92
C LYS A 549 9.92 -0.81 14.45
N ALA A 550 8.79 -0.91 15.15
CA ALA A 550 8.11 0.24 15.74
C ALA A 550 8.99 0.99 16.74
N TRP A 551 9.66 0.24 17.63
CA TRP A 551 10.59 0.79 18.61
C TRP A 551 11.75 1.53 17.95
N ASN A 552 12.42 0.91 16.97
CA ASN A 552 13.56 1.52 16.28
C ASN A 552 13.16 2.80 15.53
N LEU A 553 11.99 2.80 14.89
CA LEU A 553 11.46 3.99 14.23
C LEU A 553 11.11 5.09 15.25
N LEU A 554 10.54 4.73 16.40
CA LEU A 554 10.26 5.67 17.48
C LEU A 554 11.54 6.31 18.02
N GLN A 555 12.57 5.52 18.30
CA GLN A 555 13.85 6.03 18.82
C GLN A 555 14.47 7.06 17.86
N LYS A 556 14.41 6.82 16.54
CA LYS A 556 14.85 7.80 15.54
C LYS A 556 14.06 9.11 15.60
N ARG A 557 12.74 9.06 15.82
CA ARG A 557 11.88 10.25 15.94
C ARG A 557 12.18 11.03 17.20
N ILE A 558 12.35 10.34 18.33
CA ILE A 558 12.69 10.97 19.61
C ILE A 558 14.04 11.69 19.46
N ILE A 559 15.07 11.01 18.93
CA ILE A 559 16.41 11.61 18.74
C ILE A 559 16.35 12.82 17.81
N SER A 560 15.61 12.77 16.69
CA SER A 560 15.51 13.89 15.75
C SER A 560 14.79 15.13 16.31
N THR A 561 14.12 15.01 17.44
CA THR A 561 13.42 16.13 18.11
C THR A 561 14.34 16.88 19.07
N TYR A 562 15.52 16.33 19.37
CA TYR A 562 16.59 16.89 20.20
C TYR A 562 17.82 17.21 19.36
#